data_AF-A0A3P6RVW1-F1
#
_entry.id   AF-A0A3P6RVW1-F1
#
_cell.length_a   1.000
_cell.length_b   1.000
_cell.length_c   1.000
_cell.angle_alpha   90.00
_cell.angle_beta   90.00
_cell.angle_gamma   90.00
#
_symmetry.space_group_name_H-M   'P 1'
#
loop_
_entity.id
_entity.type
_entity.pdbx_description
1 polymer ?
#
loop_
_entity_poly.entity_id
_entity_poly.type
_entity_poly.pdbx_seq_one_letter_code
_entity_poly.pdbx_strand_id
1 'polypeptide(L)' 'MADCYEPADAGSVIDWIDNGVDVVLGPACSASALVSGIVAKHYNFPIVVWASMFTSALLNNDEYPTEKF' A
#
# COMPACT_ATOMS: atom_id res chain seq x y z
N MET A 1 -4.94 9.31 5.52
CA MET A 1 -6.26 8.80 5.95
C MET A 1 -6.94 8.28 4.70
N ALA A 2 -7.50 7.07 4.74
CA ALA A 2 -8.02 6.36 3.58
C ALA A 2 -9.26 7.05 2.99
N ASP A 3 -9.06 8.15 2.27
CA ASP A 3 -10.08 8.89 1.53
C ASP A 3 -10.49 8.16 0.23
N CYS A 4 -10.03 6.91 0.04
CA CYS A 4 -10.17 6.15 -1.20
C CYS A 4 -9.78 6.99 -2.43
N TYR A 5 -8.74 7.81 -2.28
CA TYR A 5 -8.25 8.68 -3.34
C TYR A 5 -6.83 8.24 -3.69
N GLU A 6 -6.76 7.32 -4.64
CA GLU A 6 -5.58 6.59 -5.02
C GLU A 6 -4.34 7.48 -5.28
N PRO A 7 -4.44 8.63 -5.99
CA PRO A 7 -3.25 9.44 -6.23
C PRO A 7 -2.72 10.12 -4.96
N ALA A 8 -3.56 10.47 -3.98
CA ALA A 8 -3.08 11.01 -2.71
C ALA A 8 -2.49 9.92 -1.81
N ASP A 9 -3.09 8.73 -1.77
CA ASP A 9 -2.52 7.59 -1.03
C ASP A 9 -1.15 7.20 -1.61
N ALA A 10 -1.01 7.15 -2.93
CA ALA A 10 0.27 6.89 -3.61
C ALA A 10 1.34 7.94 -3.27
N GLY A 11 0.97 9.23 -3.33
CA GLY A 11 1.86 10.32 -2.97
C GLY A 11 2.27 10.29 -1.49
N SER A 12 1.35 9.92 -0.61
CA SER A 12 1.61 9.78 0.83
C SER A 12 2.60 8.66 1.11
N VAL A 13 2.51 7.52 0.41
CA VAL A 13 3.48 6.43 0.54
C VAL A 13 4.88 6.88 0.16
N ILE A 14 5.04 7.64 -0.93
CA ILE A 14 6.33 8.19 -1.35
C ILE A 14 6.87 9.16 -0.30
N ASP A 15 6.02 10.05 0.21
CA ASP A 15 6.38 11.00 1.26
C ASP A 15 6.84 10.28 2.53
N TRP A 16 6.16 9.22 2.96
CA TRP A 16 6.55 8.44 4.14
C TRP A 16 7.88 7.70 3.95
N ILE A 17 8.13 7.19 2.75
CA ILE A 17 9.43 6.60 2.40
C ILE A 17 10.54 7.65 2.52
N ASP A 18 10.33 8.86 1.98
CA ASP A 18 11.32 9.95 2.03
C ASP A 18 11.56 10.45 3.46
N ASN A 19 10.51 10.49 4.28
CA ASN A 19 10.60 10.83 5.70
C ASN A 19 11.21 9.73 6.59
N GLY A 20 11.62 8.59 6.01
CA GLY A 20 12.30 7.52 6.73
C GLY A 20 11.39 6.70 7.65
N VAL A 21 10.12 6.57 7.30
CA VAL A 21 9.21 5.61 7.96
C VAL A 21 9.67 4.18 7.65
N ASP A 22 9.60 3.26 8.61
CA ASP A 22 10.01 1.87 8.42
C ASP A 22 8.94 0.98 7.79
N VAL A 23 7.66 1.21 8.12
CA VAL A 23 6.52 0.40 7.64
C VAL A 23 5.23 1.22 7.63
N VAL A 24 4.38 0.98 6.65
CA VAL A 24 3.04 1.59 6.55
C VAL A 24 1.96 0.57 6.85
N LEU A 25 1.02 0.94 7.71
CA LEU A 25 -0.17 0.14 8.03
C LEU A 25 -1.39 0.73 7.32
N GLY A 26 -1.96 -0.03 6.38
CA GLY A 26 -3.02 0.41 5.47
C GLY A 26 -2.51 0.49 4.03
N PRO A 27 -3.26 1.08 3.10
CA PRO A 27 -4.58 1.73 3.27
C PRO A 27 -5.73 0.72 3.40
N ALA A 28 -6.85 1.17 3.97
CA ALA A 28 -8.02 0.33 4.18
C ALA A 28 -8.87 0.12 2.90
N CYS A 29 -8.74 1.03 1.93
CA CYS A 29 -9.49 0.98 0.69
C CYS A 29 -8.77 0.10 -0.33
N SER A 30 -9.49 -0.82 -0.97
CA SER A 30 -8.91 -1.79 -1.90
C SER A 30 -8.19 -1.13 -3.09
N ALA A 31 -8.77 -0.07 -3.68
CA ALA A 31 -8.15 0.64 -4.79
C ALA A 31 -6.86 1.36 -4.38
N SER A 32 -6.89 2.05 -3.23
CA SER A 32 -5.70 2.68 -2.65
C SER A 32 -4.61 1.65 -2.33
N ALA A 33 -4.99 0.46 -1.86
CA ALA A 33 -4.04 -0.59 -1.50
C ALA A 33 -3.34 -1.15 -2.73
N LEU A 34 -4.07 -1.40 -3.83
CA LEU A 34 -3.47 -1.76 -5.12
C LEU A 34 -2.42 -0.75 -5.58
N VAL A 35 -2.78 0.54 -5.58
CA VAL A 35 -1.86 1.59 -6.07
C VAL A 35 -0.68 1.76 -5.12
N SER A 36 -0.93 1.73 -3.81
CA SER A 36 0.12 1.79 -2.78
C SER A 36 1.07 0.60 -2.89
N GLY A 37 0.57 -0.60 -3.16
CA GLY A 37 1.35 -1.82 -3.35
C GLY A 37 2.26 -1.77 -4.58
N ILE A 38 1.81 -1.14 -5.67
CA ILE A 38 2.64 -0.90 -6.86
C ILE A 38 3.81 0.04 -6.51
N VAL A 39 3.52 1.13 -5.81
CA VAL A 39 4.55 2.08 -5.35
C VAL A 39 5.50 1.40 -4.37
N ALA A 40 4.97 0.66 -3.40
CA ALA A 40 5.73 -0.08 -2.41
C ALA A 40 6.67 -1.10 -3.06
N LYS A 41 6.20 -1.82 -4.08
CA LYS A 41 7.04 -2.73 -4.88
C LYS A 41 8.19 -1.98 -5.55
N HIS A 42 7.93 -0.80 -6.13
CA HIS A 42 8.96 0.00 -6.79
C HIS A 42 10.07 0.43 -5.82
N TYR A 43 9.70 0.84 -4.61
CA TYR A 43 10.64 1.31 -3.58
C TYR A 43 11.13 0.20 -2.63
N ASN A 44 10.73 -1.06 -2.86
CA ASN A 44 10.97 -2.19 -1.96
C ASN A 44 10.55 -1.91 -0.50
N PHE A 45 9.44 -1.18 -0.35
CA PHE A 45 8.96 -0.70 0.93
C PHE A 45 7.89 -1.64 1.50
N PRO A 46 7.96 -2.04 2.79
CA PRO A 46 6.97 -2.93 3.37
C PRO A 46 5.66 -2.21 3.70
N ILE A 47 4.54 -2.78 3.25
CA ILE A 47 3.19 -2.31 3.57
C ILE A 47 2.37 -3.46 4.17
N VAL A 48 1.61 -3.17 5.22
CA VAL A 48 0.71 -4.15 5.86
C VAL A 48 -0.73 -3.67 5.76
N VAL A 49 -1.57 -4.41 5.03
CA VAL A 49 -2.99 -4.09 4.88
C VAL A 49 -3.79 -4.73 6.02
N TRP A 50 -4.44 -3.89 6.84
CA TRP A 50 -5.15 -4.33 8.06
C TRP A 50 -6.68 -4.41 7.92
N ALA A 51 -7.24 -3.94 6.80
CA ALA A 51 -8.68 -3.88 6.63
C ALA A 51 -9.30 -5.26 6.39
N SER A 52 -10.49 -5.52 6.93
CA SER A 52 -11.17 -6.81 6.82
C SER A 52 -11.70 -7.12 5.41
N MET A 53 -11.79 -6.11 4.55
CA MET A 53 -12.29 -6.22 3.18
C MET A 53 -11.30 -5.58 2.21
N PHE A 54 -10.28 -6.35 1.84
CA PHE A 54 -9.36 -6.01 0.74
C PHE A 54 -9.67 -6.86 -0.49
N THR A 55 -9.33 -6.36 -1.67
CA THR A 55 -9.54 -7.09 -2.93
C THR A 55 -8.62 -8.29 -3.02
N SER A 56 -9.16 -9.42 -3.51
CA SER A 56 -8.40 -10.67 -3.65
C SER A 56 -7.19 -10.56 -4.57
N ALA A 57 -7.13 -9.51 -5.41
CA ALA A 57 -5.98 -9.23 -6.27
C ALA A 57 -4.68 -9.00 -5.48
N LEU A 58 -4.76 -8.48 -4.24
CA LEU A 58 -3.58 -8.28 -3.39
C LEU A 58 -2.97 -9.60 -2.89
N LEU A 59 -3.67 -10.75 -2.99
CA LEU A 59 -3.09 -12.05 -2.67
C LEU A 59 -2.08 -12.53 -3.73
N ASN A 60 -2.01 -11.87 -4.89
CA ASN A 60 -1.03 -12.22 -5.92
C ASN A 60 0.37 -11.77 -5.48
N ASN A 61 1.18 -12.71 -4.97
CA ASN A 61 2.51 -12.40 -4.46
C ASN A 61 3.52 -12.00 -5.55
N ASP A 62 3.30 -12.39 -6.81
CA ASP A 62 4.12 -11.94 -7.94
C ASP A 62 3.89 -10.45 -8.26
N GLU A 63 2.64 -10.00 -8.15
CA GLU A 63 2.27 -8.60 -8.33
C GLU A 63 2.58 -7.75 -7.08
N TYR A 64 2.32 -8.27 -5.87
CA TYR A 64 2.45 -7.58 -4.58
C TYR A 64 3.37 -8.33 -3.61
N PRO A 65 4.70 -8.34 -3.83
CA PRO A 65 5.62 -9.13 -3.00
C PRO A 65 5.87 -8.52 -1.62
N THR A 66 5.82 -7.18 -1.51
CA THR A 66 6.12 -6.40 -0.29
C THR A 66 4.88 -6.04 0.51
N GLU A 67 3.69 -6.38 0.01
CA GLU A 67 2.44 -6.17 0.70
C GLU A 67 2.04 -7.45 1.45
N LYS A 68 1.76 -7.31 2.74
CA LYS A 68 1.42 -8.43 3.63
C LYS A 68 0.11 -8.14 4.38
N PHE A 69 -0.59 -9.20 4.75
CA PHE A 69 -1.81 -9.15 5.57
C PHE A 69 -1.51 -9.67 6.97
#